data_AF-A0A927WSY0-F1
#
_entry.id   AF-A0A927WSY0-F1
#
_cell.length_a   1.000
_cell.length_b   1.000
_cell.length_c   1.000
_cell.angle_alpha   90.00
_cell.angle_beta   90.00
_cell.angle_gamma   90.00
#
_symmetry.space_group_name_H-M   'P 1'
#
loop_
_entity.id
_entity.type
_entity.pdbx_description
1 polymer ?
#
loop_
_entity_poly.entity_id
_entity_poly.type
_entity_poly.pdbx_seq_one_letter_code
_entity_poly.pdbx_strand_id
1 'polypeptide(L)' 'MAQVSYYGTGRRKSSVARVRLVPGEGKVTINGRTMEEYFGL' A
#
# COMPACT_ATOMS: atom_id res chain seq x y z
N MET A 1 -4.08 10.41 20.65
CA MET A 1 -5.21 10.22 19.70
C MET A 1 -4.93 8.98 18.88
N ALA A 2 -5.87 8.02 18.82
CA ALA A 2 -5.70 6.82 18.02
C ALA A 2 -5.64 7.23 16.54
N GLN A 3 -4.51 6.95 15.87
CA GLN A 3 -4.42 7.22 14.45
C GLN A 3 -5.38 6.30 13.70
N VAL A 4 -6.25 6.91 12.89
CA VAL A 4 -7.23 6.19 12.08
C VAL A 4 -6.46 5.41 11.03
N SER A 5 -6.35 4.09 11.21
CA SER A 5 -5.76 3.22 10.20
C SER A 5 -6.84 2.49 9.43
N TYR A 6 -6.83 2.61 8.12
CA TYR A 6 -7.74 1.87 7.24
C TYR A 6 -7.04 0.62 6.72
N TYR A 7 -7.77 -0.48 6.64
CA TYR A 7 -7.29 -1.74 6.08
C TYR A 7 -8.11 -2.08 4.84
N GLY A 8 -7.42 -2.46 3.78
CA GLY A 8 -8.02 -2.89 2.52
C GLY A 8 -7.33 -4.12 1.98
N THR A 9 -8.09 -5.02 1.35
CA THR A 9 -7.54 -6.14 0.60
C THR A 9 -7.92 -5.99 -0.86
N GLY A 10 -6.93 -5.86 -1.75
CA GLY A 10 -7.12 -5.81 -3.19
C GLY A 10 -6.91 -7.18 -3.82
N ARG A 11 -7.71 -7.52 -4.84
CA ARG A 11 -7.57 -8.76 -5.61
C ARG A 11 -7.74 -8.48 -7.09
N ARG A 12 -6.84 -9.01 -7.93
CA ARG A 12 -6.93 -8.95 -9.40
C ARG A 12 -6.34 -10.22 -10.00
N LYS A 13 -7.14 -10.95 -10.81
CA LYS A 13 -6.78 -12.28 -11.33
C LYS A 13 -6.36 -13.20 -10.17
N SER A 14 -5.15 -13.79 -10.23
CA SER A 14 -4.54 -14.59 -9.16
C SER A 14 -3.76 -13.75 -8.12
N SER A 15 -3.63 -12.44 -8.31
CA SER A 15 -2.84 -11.57 -7.44
C SER A 15 -3.69 -11.03 -6.28
N VAL A 16 -3.11 -11.01 -5.08
CA VAL A 16 -3.72 -10.50 -3.84
C VAL A 16 -2.78 -9.50 -3.19
N ALA A 17 -3.30 -8.35 -2.75
CA ALA A 17 -2.56 -7.30 -2.06
C ALA A 17 -3.25 -6.92 -0.75
N ARG A 18 -2.46 -6.73 0.31
CA ARG A 18 -2.93 -6.20 1.60
C ARG A 18 -2.43 -4.76 1.73
N VAL A 19 -3.36 -3.83 1.94
CA VAL A 19 -3.08 -2.39 2.00
C VAL A 19 -3.43 -1.89 3.39
N ARG A 20 -2.50 -1.15 3.99
CA ARG A 20 -2.71 -0.42 5.23
C ARG A 20 -2.54 1.06 4.93
N LEU A 21 -3.59 1.83 5.14
CA LEU A 21 -3.61 3.28 4.98
C LEU A 21 -3.53 3.92 6.36
N VAL A 22 -2.52 4.76 6.56
CA VAL A 22 -2.34 5.56 7.77
C VAL A 22 -2.18 7.04 7.35
N PRO A 23 -2.72 7.99 8.13
CA PRO A 23 -2.53 9.41 7.86
C PRO A 23 -1.05 9.77 8.00
N GLY A 24 -0.44 10.37 6.97
CA GLY A 24 0.99 10.69 6.96
C GLY A 24 1.44 11.40 5.67
N GLU A 25 2.76 11.40 5.42
CA GLU A 25 3.44 12.13 4.32
C GLU A 25 3.12 11.64 2.89
N GLY A 26 2.15 10.73 2.71
CA GLY A 26 1.77 10.20 1.39
C GLY A 26 2.80 9.25 0.76
N LYS A 27 3.82 8.80 1.50
CA LYS A 27 4.78 7.80 1.00
C LYS A 27 4.10 6.44 0.81
N VAL A 28 4.17 5.92 -0.41
CA VAL A 28 3.66 4.60 -0.77
C VAL A 28 4.84 3.65 -0.97
N THR A 29 4.86 2.56 -0.21
CA THR A 29 5.86 1.48 -0.35
C THR A 29 5.14 0.16 -0.60
N ILE A 30 5.69 -0.65 -1.49
CA ILE A 30 5.14 -1.95 -1.88
C ILE A 30 6.22 -3.00 -1.61
N ASN A 31 6.01 -3.87 -0.62
CA ASN A 31 6.97 -4.92 -0.22
C ASN A 31 8.43 -4.41 -0.02
N GLY A 32 8.59 -3.21 0.55
CA GLY A 32 9.90 -2.58 0.80
C GLY A 32 10.50 -1.83 -0.40
N ARG A 33 9.81 -1.79 -1.54
CA ARG A 33 10.21 -1.03 -2.74
C ARG A 33 9.36 0.22 -2.90
N THR A 34 9.89 1.22 -3.60
CA THR A 34 9.11 2.40 -4.02
C THR A 34 8.14 2.04 -5.14
N MET A 35 7.14 2.88 -5.35
CA MET A 35 6.15 2.68 -6.41
C MET A 35 6.82 2.63 -7.80
N GLU A 36 7.80 3.49 -8.04
CA GLU A 36 8.56 3.56 -9.30
C GLU A 36 9.30 2.25 -9.59
N GLU A 37 10.05 1.73 -8.60
CA GLU A 37 10.81 0.48 -8.74
C GLU A 37 9.89 -0.74 -8.93
N TYR A 38 8.74 -0.77 -8.24
CA TYR A 38 7.82 -1.91 -8.32
C TYR A 38 7.07 -1.99 -9.64
N PHE A 39 6.67 -0.85 -10.21
CA PHE A 39 5.95 -0.80 -11.49
C PHE A 39 6.86 -0.66 -12.72
N GLY A 40 8.15 -0.34 -12.53
CA GLY A 40 9.15 -0.25 -13.60
C GLY A 40 8.87 0.86 -14.60
N LEU A 41 8.32 1.98 -14.13
CA LEU A 41 7.90 3.14 -14.93
C LEU A 41 9.07 4.08 -15.24
#